data_AF-A0A2I0QAY6-F1
#
_entry.id   AF-A0A2I0QAY6-F1
#
_cell.length_a   1.000
_cell.length_b   1.000
_cell.length_c   1.000
_cell.angle_alpha   90.00
_cell.angle_beta   90.00
_cell.angle_gamma   90.00
#
_symmetry.space_group_name_H-M   'P 1'
#
loop_
_entity.id
_entity.type
_entity.pdbx_description
1 polymer ?
#
loop_
_entity_poly.entity_id
_entity_poly.type
_entity_poly.pdbx_seq_one_letter_code
_entity_poly.pdbx_strand_id
1 'polypeptide(L)' 'MKKIFIALVLTLIANQLFAQDYKYGKVSKEELEEKYCPLDSSANAAVLYKKRKTFFDYKQDVGFEVVTEIHERIKIYNK' A
#
# COMPACT_ATOMS: atom_id res chain seq x y z
N MET A 1 -9.66 31.11 -24.19
CA MET A 1 -8.69 30.91 -23.10
C MET A 1 -9.32 30.42 -21.80
N LYS A 2 -10.35 31.10 -21.24
CA LYS A 2 -11.02 30.64 -19.99
C LYS A 2 -11.55 29.20 -20.03
N LYS A 3 -12.16 28.77 -21.15
CA LYS A 3 -12.67 27.39 -21.32
C LYS A 3 -11.57 26.32 -21.30
N ILE A 4 -10.40 26.62 -21.90
CA ILE A 4 -9.23 25.72 -21.91
C ILE A 4 -8.65 25.61 -20.51
N PHE A 5 -8.56 26.73 -19.79
CA PHE A 5 -8.09 26.75 -18.40
C PHE A 5 -9.01 25.92 -17.48
N ILE A 6 -10.34 26.05 -17.64
CA ILE A 6 -11.31 25.24 -16.88
C ILE A 6 -11.16 23.74 -17.19
N ALA A 7 -11.00 23.38 -18.46
CA ALA A 7 -10.79 21.99 -18.86
C ALA A 7 -9.51 21.39 -18.25
N LEU A 8 -8.41 22.16 -18.21
CA LEU A 8 -7.16 21.74 -17.60
C LEU A 8 -7.28 21.51 -16.09
N VAL A 9 -8.01 22.37 -15.38
CA VAL A 9 -8.24 22.21 -13.94
C VAL A 9 -9.09 20.96 -13.66
N LEU A 10 -10.13 20.71 -14.47
CA LEU A 10 -10.97 19.52 -14.34
C LEU A 10 -10.20 18.21 -14.55
N THR A 11 -9.30 18.15 -15.54
CA THR A 11 -8.49 16.95 -15.77
C THR A 11 -7.49 16.70 -14.65
N LEU A 12 -6.90 17.73 -14.06
CA LEU A 12 -5.98 17.59 -12.92
C LEU A 12 -6.68 17.04 -11.66
N ILE A 13 -7.92 17.48 -11.40
CA ILE A 13 -8.71 17.02 -10.24
C ILE A 13 -9.20 15.58 -10.44
N ALA A 14 -9.62 15.22 -11.66
CA ALA A 14 -10.12 13.87 -11.95
C ALA A 14 -9.07 12.76 -11.68
N ASN A 15 -7.78 13.04 -11.91
CA ASN A 15 -6.70 12.08 -11.66
C ASN A 15 -6.50 11.76 -10.16
N GLN A 16 -6.86 12.67 -9.25
CA GLN A 16 -6.73 12.44 -7.80
C GLN A 16 -7.77 11.45 -7.26
N LEU A 17 -8.92 11.30 -7.93
CA LEU A 17 -10.01 10.46 -7.45
C LEU A 17 -9.78 8.96 -7.67
N PHE A 18 -9.00 8.57 -8.68
CA PHE A 18 -8.80 7.17 -9.05
C PHE A 18 -7.47 6.55 -8.57
N ALA A 19 -6.56 7.35 -8.01
CA ALA A 19 -5.22 6.89 -7.63
C ALA A 19 -5.10 6.46 -6.15
N GLN A 20 -6.11 6.71 -5.31
CA GLN A 20 -6.04 6.48 -3.87
C GLN A 20 -6.90 5.30 -3.38
N ASP A 21 -7.07 4.25 -4.20
CA ASP A 21 -7.92 3.11 -3.83
C ASP A 21 -7.24 2.09 -2.91
N TYR A 22 -6.05 2.40 -2.39
CA TYR A 22 -5.33 1.53 -1.46
C TYR A 22 -5.30 2.15 -0.06
N LYS A 23 -6.34 1.84 0.73
CA LYS A 23 -6.36 2.20 2.15
C LYS A 23 -5.43 1.27 2.92
N TYR A 24 -4.35 1.83 3.46
CA TYR A 24 -3.37 1.11 4.27
C TYR A 24 -4.06 0.26 5.35
N GLY A 25 -3.77 -1.04 5.36
CA GLY A 25 -4.34 -2.01 6.31
C GLY A 25 -5.75 -2.54 5.96
N LYS A 26 -6.39 -2.08 4.88
CA LYS A 26 -7.65 -2.68 4.41
C LYS A 26 -7.40 -3.83 3.44
N VAL A 27 -8.27 -4.83 3.50
CA VAL A 27 -8.31 -5.96 2.57
C VAL A 27 -9.52 -5.76 1.67
N SER A 28 -9.34 -5.89 0.36
CA SER A 28 -10.46 -5.81 -0.59
C SER A 28 -11.32 -7.08 -0.52
N LYS A 29 -12.55 -7.05 -1.03
CA LYS A 29 -13.40 -8.26 -1.04
C LYS A 29 -12.81 -9.33 -1.96
N GLU A 30 -12.28 -8.90 -3.09
CA GLU A 30 -11.60 -9.75 -4.08
C GLU A 30 -10.37 -10.41 -3.45
N GLU A 31 -9.57 -9.63 -2.72
CA GLU A 31 -8.43 -10.12 -1.94
C GLU A 31 -8.85 -11.06 -0.81
N LEU A 32 -10.08 -11.01 -0.32
CA LEU A 32 -10.58 -11.95 0.70
C LEU A 32 -11.09 -13.25 0.07
N GLU A 33 -11.76 -13.15 -1.08
CA GLU A 33 -12.40 -14.27 -1.78
C GLU A 33 -11.43 -15.13 -2.59
N GLU A 34 -10.25 -14.60 -2.94
CA GLU A 34 -9.25 -15.34 -3.71
C GLU A 34 -8.76 -16.59 -2.95
N LYS A 35 -8.90 -17.79 -3.54
CA LYS A 35 -8.61 -19.07 -2.86
C LYS A 35 -7.22 -19.65 -3.15
N TYR A 36 -6.57 -19.19 -4.21
CA TYR A 36 -5.28 -19.66 -4.67
C TYR A 36 -4.49 -18.48 -5.22
N CYS A 37 -3.15 -18.54 -5.15
CA CYS A 37 -2.34 -17.49 -5.74
C CYS A 37 -2.47 -17.51 -7.27
N PRO A 38 -2.77 -16.39 -7.93
CA PRO A 38 -2.91 -16.34 -9.39
C PRO A 38 -1.62 -16.65 -10.15
N LEU A 39 -0.46 -16.34 -9.55
CA LEU A 39 0.87 -16.57 -10.13
C LEU A 39 1.29 -18.04 -10.05
N ASP A 40 0.89 -18.74 -8.99
CA ASP A 40 1.24 -20.13 -8.74
C ASP A 40 0.17 -20.77 -7.84
N SER A 41 -0.67 -21.62 -8.42
CA SER A 41 -1.75 -22.29 -7.69
C SER A 41 -1.26 -23.28 -6.62
N SER A 42 0.02 -23.70 -6.67
CA SER A 42 0.66 -24.52 -5.64
C SER A 42 1.22 -23.70 -4.47
N ALA A 43 1.25 -22.36 -4.60
CA ALA A 43 1.80 -21.50 -3.57
C ALA A 43 0.90 -21.46 -2.33
N ASN A 44 1.51 -21.79 -1.20
CA ASN A 44 0.87 -21.80 0.11
C ASN A 44 0.54 -20.39 0.63
N ALA A 45 1.34 -19.39 0.26
CA ALA A 45 1.13 -18.00 0.65
C ALA A 45 1.69 -17.04 -0.41
N ALA A 46 1.19 -15.80 -0.40
CA ALA A 46 1.67 -14.72 -1.26
C ALA A 46 1.93 -13.45 -0.44
N VAL A 47 3.04 -12.78 -0.73
CA VAL A 47 3.34 -11.45 -0.17
C VAL A 47 2.63 -10.42 -1.04
N LEU A 48 1.53 -9.86 -0.53
CA LEU A 48 0.73 -8.85 -1.24
C LEU A 48 1.33 -7.45 -1.10
N TYR A 49 2.02 -7.18 0.00
CA TYR A 49 2.64 -5.88 0.26
C TYR A 49 3.80 -6.02 1.23
N LYS A 50 4.90 -5.30 0.97
CA LYS A 50 6.04 -5.20 1.87
C LYS A 50 6.61 -3.80 1.81
N LYS A 51 6.61 -3.11 2.94
CA LYS A 51 7.22 -1.78 3.11
C LYS A 51 8.15 -1.78 4.30
N ARG A 52 9.34 -1.22 4.09
CA ARG A 52 10.31 -0.93 5.15
C ARG A 52 10.44 0.57 5.29
N LYS A 53 10.46 1.06 6.53
CA LYS A 53 10.77 2.45 6.87
C LYS A 53 11.86 2.43 7.95
N THR A 54 13.01 3.01 7.64
CA THR A 54 14.12 3.12 8.59
C THR A 54 14.41 4.59 8.85
N PHE A 55 14.51 4.97 10.12
CA PHE A 55 14.78 6.35 10.53
C PHE A 55 15.58 6.36 11.83
N PHE A 56 16.24 7.48 12.11
CA PHE A 56 16.87 7.72 13.39
C PHE A 56 15.87 8.35 14.35
N ASP A 57 15.73 7.78 15.53
CA ASP A 57 14.94 8.34 16.62
C ASP A 57 15.90 8.82 17.71
N TYR A 58 15.67 10.01 18.27
CA TYR A 58 16.51 10.55 19.33
C TYR A 58 15.73 10.60 20.64
N LYS A 59 16.25 9.91 21.64
CA LYS A 59 15.72 9.93 23.00
C LYS A 59 16.73 10.59 23.93
N GLN A 60 16.28 11.52 24.76
CA GLN A 60 17.15 12.37 25.58
C GLN A 60 18.04 11.57 26.55
N ASP A 61 17.57 10.41 26.99
CA ASP A 61 18.22 9.49 27.94
C ASP A 61 19.09 8.41 27.27
N VAL A 62 18.85 8.10 25.98
CA VAL A 62 19.52 6.99 25.26
C VAL A 62 20.44 7.46 24.13
N GLY A 63 20.13 8.60 23.49
CA GLY A 63 20.80 9.09 22.28
C GLY A 63 20.06 8.70 21.00
N PHE A 64 20.81 8.55 19.89
CA PHE A 64 20.23 8.14 18.60
C PHE A 64 20.05 6.63 18.51
N GLU A 65 18.84 6.20 18.19
CA GLU A 65 18.48 4.82 17.87
C GLU A 65 18.15 4.70 16.38
N VAL A 66 18.50 3.56 15.78
CA VAL A 66 18.03 3.21 14.43
C VAL A 66 16.75 2.42 14.55
N VAL A 67 15.63 3.03 14.17
CA VAL A 67 14.32 2.37 14.15
C VAL A 67 14.04 1.84 12.76
N THR A 68 13.70 0.55 12.66
CA THR A 68 13.25 -0.07 11.40
C THR A 68 11.85 -0.63 11.59
N GLU A 69 10.87 0.00 10.96
CA GLU A 69 9.50 -0.47 10.87
C GLU A 69 9.33 -1.30 9.58
N ILE A 70 8.83 -2.51 9.73
CA ILE A 70 8.50 -3.39 8.61
C ILE A 70 6.99 -3.65 8.65
N HIS A 71 6.32 -3.35 7.55
CA HIS A 71 4.92 -3.69 7.35
C HIS A 71 4.80 -4.67 6.20
N GLU A 72 4.27 -5.85 6.50
CA GLU A 72 4.05 -6.92 5.54
C GLU A 72 2.59 -7.34 5.56
N ARG A 73 2.02 -7.54 4.37
CA ARG A 73 0.70 -8.14 4.16
C ARG A 73 0.91 -9.44 3.42
N ILE A 74 0.71 -10.54 4.14
CA ILE A 74 0.90 -11.89 3.62
C ILE A 74 -0.46 -12.55 3.60
N LYS A 75 -0.86 -13.04 2.42
CA LYS A 75 -2.04 -13.88 2.28
C LYS A 75 -1.61 -15.34 2.36
N ILE A 76 -2.32 -16.11 3.17
CA ILE A 76 -2.08 -17.54 3.37
C ILE A 76 -3.29 -18.29 2.79
N TYR A 77 -3.05 -19.24 1.89
CA TYR A 77 -4.11 -19.99 1.19
C TYR A 77 -4.34 -21.37 1.81
N ASN A 78 -3.33 -21.94 2.46
CA ASN A 78 -3.38 -23.24 3.09
C ASN A 78 -3.48 -23.13 4.63
N LYS A 79 -3.95 -24.21 5.27
CA LYS A 79 -3.97 -24.38 6.72
C LYS A 79 -3.04 -25.53 7.11
#